data_AF-A0A1D9H8V6-F1
#
_entry.id   AF-A0A1D9H8V6-F1
#
_cell.length_a   1.000
_cell.length_b   1.000
_cell.length_c   1.000
_cell.angle_alpha   90.00
_cell.angle_beta   90.00
_cell.angle_gamma   90.00
#
_symmetry.space_group_name_H-M   'P 1'
#
loop_
_entity.id
_entity.type
_entity.pdbx_description
1 polymer ?
#
loop_
_entity_poly.entity_id
_entity_poly.type
_entity_poly.pdbx_seq_one_letter_code
_entity_poly.pdbx_strand_id
1 'polypeptide(L)'
;MPAFLATSILLEADFLPGDRETVRLPCTTVVVHDGAISVRGVETWRIDALRWQPDSLSFESGGECHRYRVGRPSLGGALTARFPLRAALGAPG
;
A
#
# COMPACT_ATOMS: atom_id res chain seq x y z
N MET A 1 -13.23 10.04 -5.93
CA MET A 1 -12.17 9.24 -5.27
C MET A 1 -12.78 7.93 -4.86
N PRO A 2 -12.33 6.77 -5.37
CA PRO A 2 -12.88 5.49 -4.97
C PRO A 2 -12.40 5.13 -3.56
N ALA A 3 -13.34 4.68 -2.73
CA ALA A 3 -13.09 4.11 -1.41
C ALA A 3 -13.52 2.64 -1.44
N PHE A 4 -12.63 1.77 -1.00
CA PHE A 4 -12.78 0.32 -1.04
C PHE A 4 -12.85 -0.22 0.38
N LEU A 5 -13.79 -1.13 0.61
CA LEU A 5 -13.78 -1.97 1.82
C LEU A 5 -12.82 -3.12 1.57
N ALA A 6 -11.78 -3.19 2.40
CA ALA A 6 -10.77 -4.24 2.33
C ALA A 6 -10.47 -4.70 3.76
N THR A 7 -10.30 -6.01 3.93
CA THR A 7 -9.97 -6.62 5.22
C THR A 7 -8.46 -6.57 5.51
N SER A 8 -7.64 -6.45 4.46
CA SER A 8 -6.20 -6.33 4.58
C SER A 8 -5.58 -5.65 3.35
N ILE A 9 -4.41 -5.08 3.55
CA ILE A 9 -3.46 -4.72 2.50
C ILE A 9 -2.28 -5.70 2.52
N LEU A 10 -1.67 -5.92 1.36
CA LEU A 10 -0.38 -6.58 1.21
C LEU A 10 0.65 -5.53 0.77
N LEU A 11 1.69 -5.35 1.56
CA LEU A 11 2.85 -4.55 1.21
C LEU A 11 3.93 -5.48 0.64
N GLU A 12 4.56 -5.05 -0.45
CA GLU A 12 5.52 -5.85 -1.21
C GLU A 12 6.75 -4.99 -1.52
N ALA A 13 7.94 -5.54 -1.34
CA ALA A 13 9.21 -4.97 -1.81
C ALA A 13 9.96 -6.01 -2.66
N ASP A 14 10.48 -5.57 -3.80
CA ASP A 14 11.22 -6.41 -4.73
C ASP A 14 12.70 -5.96 -4.71
N PHE A 15 13.62 -6.77 -4.19
CA PHE A 15 15.04 -6.38 -4.05
C PHE A 15 15.89 -6.82 -5.24
N LEU A 16 15.77 -8.09 -5.61
CA LEU A 16 16.45 -8.74 -6.72
C LEU A 16 15.49 -9.72 -7.41
N PRO A 17 15.76 -10.14 -8.65
CA PRO A 17 14.93 -11.16 -9.30
C PRO A 17 14.81 -12.42 -8.44
N GLY A 18 13.61 -12.67 -7.90
CA GLY A 18 13.31 -13.82 -7.03
C GLY A 18 13.39 -13.55 -5.53
N ASP A 19 13.86 -12.38 -5.09
CA ASP A 19 13.88 -11.98 -3.68
C ASP A 19 12.82 -10.92 -3.41
N ARG A 20 11.80 -11.32 -2.66
CA ARG A 20 10.61 -10.52 -2.39
C ARG A 20 10.26 -10.60 -0.92
N GLU A 21 10.13 -9.44 -0.30
CA GLU A 21 9.61 -9.33 1.05
C GLU A 21 8.17 -8.86 1.02
N THR A 22 7.31 -9.54 1.78
CA THR A 22 5.89 -9.22 1.83
C THR A 22 5.39 -9.22 3.26
N VAL A 23 4.46 -8.31 3.55
CA VAL A 23 3.74 -8.31 4.82
C VAL A 23 2.28 -7.99 4.58
N ARG A 24 1.39 -8.79 5.18
CA ARG A 24 -0.05 -8.55 5.16
C ARG A 24 -0.45 -7.84 6.45
N LEU A 25 -1.13 -6.71 6.32
CA LEU A 25 -1.61 -5.91 7.44
C LEU A 25 -3.13 -5.80 7.37
N PRO A 26 -3.85 -6.07 8.49
CA PRO A 26 -5.27 -5.80 8.57
C PRO A 26 -5.57 -4.32 8.30
N CYS A 27 -6.68 -4.05 7.65
CA CYS A 27 -7.23 -2.71 7.48
C CYS A 27 -8.75 -2.76 7.43
N THR A 28 -9.39 -1.60 7.38
CA THR A 28 -10.84 -1.49 7.19
C THR A 28 -11.21 -0.84 5.86
N THR A 29 -10.37 0.08 5.39
CA THR A 29 -10.71 0.92 4.24
C THR A 29 -9.45 1.36 3.52
N VAL A 30 -9.50 1.31 2.19
CA VAL A 30 -8.47 1.87 1.31
C VAL A 30 -9.12 2.97 0.47
N VAL A 31 -8.53 4.16 0.49
CA VAL A 31 -9.00 5.30 -0.31
C VAL A 31 -7.91 5.67 -1.30
N VAL A 32 -8.23 5.61 -2.59
CA VAL A 32 -7.30 6.02 -3.65
C VAL A 32 -7.59 7.46 -4.03
N HIS A 33 -6.58 8.30 -3.86
CA HIS A 33 -6.58 9.72 -4.18
C HIS A 33 -5.72 9.98 -5.41
N ASP A 34 -5.82 11.19 -5.94
CA ASP A 34 -4.85 11.65 -6.93
C ASP A 34 -3.46 11.73 -6.27
N GLY A 35 -2.54 10.88 -6.72
CA GLY A 35 -1.17 10.80 -6.22
C GLY A 35 -0.94 10.06 -4.89
N ALA A 36 -1.94 9.46 -4.24
CA ALA A 36 -1.72 8.70 -2.99
C ALA A 36 -2.81 7.67 -2.68
N ILE A 37 -2.46 6.70 -1.83
CA ILE A 37 -3.38 5.75 -1.20
C ILE A 37 -3.40 6.03 0.30
N SER A 38 -4.58 6.25 0.87
CA SER A 38 -4.77 6.31 2.32
C SER A 38 -5.37 5.00 2.80
N VAL A 39 -4.76 4.37 3.79
CA VAL A 39 -5.25 3.14 4.41
C VAL A 39 -5.68 3.44 5.84
N ARG A 40 -6.92 3.08 6.18
CA ARG A 40 -7.51 3.25 7.51
C ARG A 40 -7.66 1.91 8.22
N GLY A 41 -7.60 1.93 9.55
CA GLY A 41 -7.68 0.74 10.39
C GLY A 41 -6.41 -0.12 10.36
N VAL A 42 -5.32 0.41 9.78
CA VAL A 42 -4.00 -0.25 9.77
C VAL A 42 -3.18 0.24 10.95
N GLU A 43 -2.68 -0.70 11.75
CA GLU A 43 -1.83 -0.38 12.89
C GLU A 43 -0.48 0.19 12.42
N THR A 44 -0.28 1.50 12.59
CA THR A 44 0.88 2.20 12.01
C THR A 44 2.21 1.83 12.65
N TRP A 45 2.19 1.35 13.91
CA TRP A 45 3.39 0.81 14.56
C TRP A 45 3.96 -0.40 13.81
N ARG A 46 3.12 -1.20 13.13
CA ARG A 46 3.58 -2.32 12.30
C ARG A 46 4.28 -1.86 11.03
N ILE A 47 3.82 -0.73 10.49
CA ILE A 47 4.43 -0.10 9.30
C ILE A 47 5.76 0.55 9.69
N ASP A 48 5.82 1.22 10.84
CA ASP A 48 7.04 1.84 11.37
C ASP A 48 8.12 0.81 11.74
N ALA A 49 7.70 -0.38 12.18
CA ALA A 49 8.59 -1.50 12.49
C ALA A 49 9.17 -2.20 11.24
N LEU A 50 8.75 -1.84 10.02
CA LEU A 50 9.30 -2.43 8.80
C LEU A 50 10.75 -2.00 8.61
N ARG A 51 11.61 -2.98 8.34
CA ARG A 51 13.04 -2.75 8.04
C ARG A 51 13.32 -2.42 6.58
N TRP A 52 12.26 -2.37 5.77
CA TRP A 52 12.29 -2.19 4.33
C TRP A 52 11.17 -1.24 3.90
N GLN A 53 11.31 -0.70 2.70
CA GLN A 53 10.33 0.20 2.11
C GLN A 53 9.46 -0.54 1.10
N PRO A 54 8.12 -0.47 1.18
CA PRO A 54 7.27 -1.08 0.18
C PRO A 54 7.38 -0.36 -1.16
N ASP A 55 7.45 -1.17 -2.22
CA ASP A 55 7.39 -0.72 -3.61
C ASP A 55 5.99 -0.85 -4.20
N SER A 56 5.22 -1.81 -3.69
CA SER A 56 3.83 -2.03 -4.09
C SER A 56 2.91 -2.23 -2.89
N LEU A 57 1.67 -1.80 -3.05
CA LEU A 57 0.55 -2.06 -2.16
C LEU A 57 -0.56 -2.70 -2.97
N SER A 58 -1.05 -3.86 -2.51
CA SER A 58 -2.21 -4.52 -3.09
C SER A 58 -3.29 -4.84 -2.06
N PHE A 59 -4.54 -4.95 -2.51
CA PHE A 59 -5.68 -5.34 -1.69
C PHE A 59 -6.79 -5.92 -2.57
N GLU A 60 -7.65 -6.72 -1.94
CA GLU A 60 -8.86 -7.24 -2.58
C GLU A 60 -10.07 -6.44 -2.12
N SER A 61 -10.97 -6.12 -3.06
CA SER A 61 -12.24 -5.48 -2.78
C SER A 61 -13.26 -5.89 -3.85
N GLY A 62 -14.45 -6.34 -3.44
CA GLY A 62 -15.51 -6.70 -4.38
C GLY A 62 -15.16 -7.80 -5.38
N GLY A 63 -14.22 -8.69 -5.04
CA GLY A 63 -13.73 -9.75 -5.93
C GLY A 63 -12.64 -9.31 -6.92
N GLU A 64 -12.24 -8.04 -6.90
CA GLU A 64 -11.14 -7.50 -7.71
C GLU A 64 -9.87 -7.34 -6.86
N CYS A 65 -8.71 -7.65 -7.44
CA CYS A 65 -7.42 -7.36 -6.85
C CYS A 65 -6.86 -6.06 -7.43
N HIS A 66 -6.70 -5.06 -6.57
CA HIS A 66 -6.08 -3.79 -6.94
C HIS A 66 -4.62 -3.79 -6.49
N ARG A 67 -3.71 -3.37 -7.37
CA ARG A 67 -2.27 -3.26 -7.05
C ARG A 67 -1.72 -1.93 -7.57
N TYR A 68 -0.98 -1.25 -6.72
CA TYR A 68 -0.41 0.06 -7.01
C TYR A 68 1.05 0.12 -6.60
N ARG A 69 1.87 0.79 -7.41
CA ARG A 69 3.23 1.16 -7.00
C ARG A 69 3.17 2.34 -6.04
N VAL A 70 3.91 2.23 -4.94
CA VAL A 70 3.90 3.21 -3.86
C VAL A 70 5.31 3.63 -3.46
N GLY A 71 5.40 4.81 -2.85
CA GLY A 71 6.60 5.28 -2.17
C GLY A 71 6.50 5.12 -0.66
N ARG A 72 7.41 5.80 0.04
CA ARG A 72 7.56 5.68 1.50
C ARG A 72 6.27 6.13 2.18
N PRO A 73 5.69 5.32 3.09
CA PRO A 73 4.49 5.73 3.80
C PRO A 73 4.78 6.91 4.74
N SER A 74 3.80 7.80 4.87
CA SER A 74 3.69 8.73 5.99
C SER A 74 2.59 8.27 6.94
N LEU A 75 2.83 8.40 8.24
CA LEU A 75 1.91 7.92 9.28
C LEU A 75 1.05 9.11 9.75
N GLY A 76 -0.25 9.04 9.48
CA GLY A 76 -1.23 10.10 9.79
C GLY A 76 -1.91 9.95 11.17
N GLY A 77 -1.47 8.99 11.98
CA GLY A 77 -2.04 8.65 13.29
C GLY A 77 -1.80 7.18 13.63
N ALA A 78 -2.40 6.67 14.72
CA ALA A 78 -2.22 5.28 15.15
C ALA A 78 -2.84 4.24 14.19
N LEU A 79 -3.88 4.63 13.44
CA LEU A 79 -4.67 3.75 12.58
C LEU A 79 -4.79 4.25 11.14
N THR A 80 -3.86 5.09 10.68
CA THR A 80 -3.91 5.67 9.33
C THR A 80 -2.52 5.84 8.76
N ALA A 81 -2.30 5.23 7.60
CA ALA A 81 -1.09 5.40 6.81
C ALA A 81 -1.42 5.93 5.42
N ARG A 82 -0.53 6.76 4.88
CA ARG A 82 -0.64 7.33 3.54
C ARG A 82 0.57 6.93 2.71
N PHE A 83 0.32 6.35 1.56
CA PHE A 83 1.34 5.88 0.62
C PHE A 83 1.28 6.76 -0.63
N PRO A 84 2.32 7.53 -0.97
CA PRO A 84 2.34 8.27 -2.23
C PRO A 84 2.37 7.29 -3.40
N LEU A 85 1.58 7.53 -4.44
CA LEU A 85 1.62 6.73 -5.66
C LEU A 85 2.90 7.02 -6.43
N ARG A 86 3.53 5.99 -6.97
CA ARG A 86 4.62 6.13 -7.93
C ARG A 86 4.05 5.93 -9.33
N ALA A 87 4.44 6.80 -10.26
CA ALA A 87 4.15 6.57 -11.68
C ALA A 87 4.71 5.21 -12.10
N ALA A 88 4.00 4.52 -12.99
CA ALA A 88 4.57 3.36 -13.66
C ALA A 88 5.83 3.85 -14.40
N LEU A 89 7.00 3.32 -14.05
CA LEU A 89 8.19 3.48 -14.88
C LEU A 89 7.88 2.83 -16.22
N GLY A 90 7.60 3.65 -17.25
CA GLY A 90 7.36 3.22 -18.62
C GLY A 90 5.91 3.26 -19.07
N ALA A 91 5.43 4.43 -19.48
CA ALA A 91 4.72 4.53 -20.75
C ALA A 91 5.60 5.43 -21.64
N PRO A 92 6.25 4.90 -22.69
CA PRO A 92 6.76 5.77 -23.72
C PRO A 92 5.55 6.48 -24.36
N GLY A 93 5.63 7.81 -24.42
CA GLY A 93 4.80 8.60 -25.32
C GLY A 93 5.23 8.40 -26.77
#